data_AF-A0A351Y7G0-F1
#
_entry.id   AF-A0A351Y7G0-F1
#
_cell.length_a   1.000
_cell.length_b   1.000
_cell.length_c   1.000
_cell.angle_alpha   90.00
_cell.angle_beta   90.00
_cell.angle_gamma   90.00
#
_symmetry.space_group_name_H-M   'P 1'
#
loop_
_entity.id
_entity.type
_entity.pdbx_description
1 polymer ?
#
loop_
_entity_poly.entity_id
_entity_poly.type
_entity_poly.pdbx_seq_one_letter_code
_entity_poly.pdbx_strand_id
1 'polypeptide(L)'
;MHMEETQAPEVATPTIVEPSKEVYIPSSTEKKRAVMMYLLIGIIVTAFNNQKKTDFEQFHLKQSLGWWAIFLLLIVVTSIFMFIPFIKYIPIIVVLVMVAFLAIFTKSARDGKYSIDQKNKLAIFVGLGEWIMTLFEVNKEEKTE
;
A
#
# COMPACT_ATOMS: atom_id res chain seq x y z
N MET A 1 45.68 53.34 28.20
CA MET A 1 45.60 52.86 26.82
C MET A 1 44.89 51.52 26.84
N HIS A 2 43.56 51.56 26.92
CA HIS A 2 42.69 50.38 26.76
C HIS A 2 42.19 50.45 25.32
N MET A 3 42.43 49.41 24.54
CA MET A 3 41.82 49.26 23.23
C MET A 3 40.47 48.55 23.45
N GLU A 4 39.38 49.21 23.10
CA GLU A 4 38.07 48.55 22.94
C GLU A 4 38.17 47.62 21.73
N GLU A 5 37.98 46.33 21.96
CA GLU A 5 37.87 45.32 20.93
C GLU A 5 36.46 45.43 20.34
N THR A 6 36.33 46.06 19.17
CA THR A 6 35.07 46.16 18.43
C THR A 6 34.65 44.75 17.99
N GLN A 7 33.69 44.16 18.71
CA GLN A 7 33.10 42.88 18.39
C GLN A 7 32.30 43.01 17.08
N ALA A 8 32.71 42.25 16.05
CA ALA A 8 32.04 42.24 14.75
C ALA A 8 30.61 41.71 14.86
N PRO A 9 29.65 42.21 14.05
CA PRO A 9 28.27 41.78 14.11
C PRO A 9 28.15 40.29 13.77
N GLU A 10 27.49 39.55 14.66
CA GLU A 10 27.14 38.15 14.47
C GLU A 10 26.24 38.00 13.24
N VAL A 11 26.79 37.44 12.16
CA VAL A 11 26.05 37.18 10.92
C VAL A 11 25.06 36.05 11.21
N ALA A 12 23.78 36.41 11.37
CA ALA A 12 22.70 35.46 11.54
C ALA A 12 22.64 34.53 10.32
N THR A 13 23.04 33.27 10.51
CA THR A 13 22.90 32.21 9.51
C THR A 13 21.41 32.06 9.19
N PRO A 14 20.99 32.08 7.90
CA PRO A 14 19.60 31.85 7.56
C PRO A 14 19.21 30.44 7.97
N THR A 15 18.25 30.33 8.89
CA THR A 15 17.61 29.06 9.24
C THR A 15 16.95 28.52 7.97
N ILE A 16 17.58 27.51 7.36
CA ILE A 16 16.97 26.75 6.27
C ILE A 16 15.80 25.98 6.89
N VAL A 17 14.59 26.52 6.71
CA VAL A 17 13.36 25.80 7.02
C VAL A 17 13.24 24.70 5.97
N GLU A 18 13.49 23.44 6.33
CA GLU A 18 13.23 22.33 5.44
C GLU A 18 11.77 22.41 4.97
N PRO A 19 11.48 22.26 3.65
CA PRO A 19 10.11 22.25 3.18
C PRO A 19 9.37 21.10 3.86
N SER A 20 8.37 21.42 4.68
CA SER A 20 7.50 20.43 5.30
C SER A 20 6.95 19.53 4.20
N LYS A 21 7.21 18.22 4.25
CA LYS A 21 6.59 17.25 3.33
C LYS A 21 5.08 17.48 3.36
N GLU A 22 4.53 18.07 2.30
CA GLU A 22 3.09 18.26 2.18
C GLU A 22 2.42 16.89 2.33
N VAL A 23 1.56 16.76 3.34
CA VAL A 23 0.82 15.53 3.58
C VAL A 23 -0.19 15.41 2.44
N TYR A 24 0.05 14.50 1.51
CA TYR A 24 -0.88 14.24 0.42
C TYR A 24 -2.21 13.70 0.96
N ILE A 25 -3.32 14.26 0.48
CA ILE A 25 -4.68 13.90 0.89
C ILE A 25 -5.44 13.37 -0.34
N PRO A 26 -5.85 12.08 -0.37
CA PRO A 26 -6.55 11.53 -1.51
C PRO A 26 -7.98 12.07 -1.63
N SER A 27 -8.40 12.31 -2.86
CA SER A 27 -9.75 12.74 -3.23
C SER A 27 -10.79 11.64 -2.97
N SER A 28 -12.07 12.03 -3.00
CA SER A 28 -13.19 11.08 -2.85
C SER A 28 -13.23 10.04 -3.97
N THR A 29 -12.84 10.41 -5.19
CA THR A 29 -12.78 9.50 -6.34
C THR A 29 -11.66 8.48 -6.18
N GLU A 30 -10.48 8.91 -5.75
CA GLU A 30 -9.35 8.00 -5.47
C GLU A 30 -9.71 6.99 -4.40
N LYS A 31 -10.33 7.44 -3.28
CA LYS A 31 -10.83 6.54 -2.23
C LYS A 31 -11.81 5.50 -2.76
N LYS A 32 -12.75 5.89 -3.64
CA LYS A 32 -13.69 4.95 -4.27
C LYS A 32 -12.96 3.94 -5.15
N ARG A 33 -12.00 4.37 -5.96
CA ARG A 33 -11.19 3.47 -6.80
C ARG A 33 -10.36 2.51 -5.94
N ALA A 34 -9.71 2.99 -4.88
CA ALA A 34 -8.96 2.14 -3.96
C ALA A 34 -9.84 1.10 -3.24
N VAL A 35 -11.06 1.46 -2.84
CA VAL A 35 -12.03 0.48 -2.31
C VAL A 35 -12.40 -0.57 -3.36
N MET A 36 -12.62 -0.15 -4.61
CA MET A 36 -12.91 -1.08 -5.71
C MET A 36 -11.78 -2.06 -5.98
N MET A 37 -10.52 -1.68 -5.80
CA MET A 37 -9.36 -2.57 -5.95
C MET A 37 -9.37 -3.77 -5.00
N TYR A 38 -10.15 -3.79 -3.92
CA TYR A 38 -10.28 -4.98 -3.07
C TYR A 38 -11.23 -6.04 -3.63
N LEU A 39 -12.05 -5.66 -4.60
CA LEU A 39 -12.84 -6.60 -5.38
C LEU A 39 -11.97 -7.13 -6.52
N LEU A 40 -12.05 -8.43 -6.80
CA LEU A 40 -11.23 -9.05 -7.84
C LEU A 40 -11.38 -8.35 -9.20
N ILE A 41 -12.62 -7.99 -9.56
CA ILE A 41 -12.92 -7.25 -10.80
C ILE A 41 -12.28 -5.84 -10.81
N GLY A 42 -12.21 -5.19 -9.65
CA GLY A 42 -11.61 -3.85 -9.55
C GLY A 42 -10.10 -3.86 -9.70
N ILE A 43 -9.41 -4.95 -9.32
CA ILE A 43 -7.98 -5.13 -9.62
C ILE A 43 -7.76 -5.20 -11.12
N ILE A 44 -8.51 -6.06 -11.81
CA ILE A 44 -8.37 -6.25 -13.26
C ILE A 44 -8.57 -4.91 -13.97
N VAL A 45 -9.70 -4.25 -13.74
CA VAL A 45 -10.00 -2.95 -14.37
C VAL A 45 -8.92 -1.91 -14.07
N THR A 46 -8.41 -1.86 -12.85
CA THR A 46 -7.39 -0.88 -12.45
C THR A 46 -6.01 -1.21 -13.04
N ALA A 47 -5.62 -2.48 -13.06
CA ALA A 47 -4.33 -2.94 -13.57
C ALA A 47 -4.20 -2.71 -15.08
N PHE A 48 -5.28 -2.98 -15.84
CA PHE A 48 -5.31 -2.77 -17.30
C PHE A 48 -5.71 -1.35 -17.72
N ASN A 49 -6.01 -0.47 -16.75
CA ASN A 49 -6.26 0.94 -17.05
C ASN A 49 -4.91 1.69 -17.12
N ASN A 50 -4.66 2.31 -18.27
CA ASN A 50 -3.46 3.11 -18.57
C ASN A 50 -3.45 4.49 -17.88
N GLN A 51 -4.46 4.82 -17.07
CA GLN A 51 -4.44 6.03 -16.26
C GLN A 51 -3.29 6.00 -15.26
N LYS A 52 -2.59 7.14 -15.14
CA LYS A 52 -1.57 7.36 -14.11
C LYS A 52 -2.23 7.23 -12.74
N LYS A 53 -1.64 6.38 -11.91
CA LYS A 53 -2.11 6.05 -10.56
C LYS A 53 -1.34 6.88 -9.55
N THR A 54 -2.04 7.49 -8.60
CA THR A 54 -1.37 8.22 -7.51
C THR A 54 -0.73 7.26 -6.51
N ASP A 55 0.16 7.76 -5.65
CA ASP A 55 0.85 6.92 -4.65
C ASP A 55 -0.13 6.16 -3.75
N PHE A 56 -1.26 6.80 -3.41
CA PHE A 56 -2.36 6.19 -2.67
C PHE A 56 -2.99 5.01 -3.42
N GLU A 57 -3.26 5.18 -4.72
CA GLU A 57 -3.85 4.14 -5.56
C GLU A 57 -2.89 3.00 -5.83
N GLN A 58 -1.62 3.31 -6.09
CA GLN A 58 -0.58 2.31 -6.28
C GLN A 58 -0.39 1.45 -5.02
N PHE A 59 -0.40 2.09 -3.84
CA PHE A 59 -0.31 1.38 -2.57
C PHE A 59 -1.44 0.36 -2.41
N HIS A 60 -2.70 0.79 -2.59
CA HIS A 60 -3.84 -0.09 -2.42
C HIS A 60 -3.97 -1.14 -3.53
N LEU A 61 -3.50 -0.85 -4.75
CA LEU A 61 -3.39 -1.84 -5.81
C LEU A 61 -2.40 -2.95 -5.46
N LYS A 62 -1.19 -2.60 -4.99
CA LYS A 62 -0.20 -3.56 -4.50
C LYS A 62 -0.78 -4.37 -3.33
N GLN A 63 -1.35 -3.70 -2.34
CA GLN A 63 -1.94 -4.35 -1.16
C GLN A 63 -3.05 -5.34 -1.53
N SER A 64 -3.97 -4.97 -2.42
CA SER A 64 -5.07 -5.83 -2.82
C SER A 64 -4.59 -7.02 -3.63
N LEU A 65 -3.63 -6.82 -4.53
CA LEU A 65 -3.04 -7.89 -5.34
C LEU A 65 -2.36 -8.95 -4.46
N GLY A 66 -1.56 -8.53 -3.48
CA GLY A 66 -0.95 -9.45 -2.53
C GLY A 66 -1.97 -10.15 -1.63
N TRP A 67 -3.03 -9.46 -1.21
CA TRP A 67 -4.13 -10.09 -0.44
C TRP A 67 -4.82 -11.19 -1.24
N TRP A 68 -5.17 -10.95 -2.50
CA TRP A 68 -5.79 -11.96 -3.36
C TRP A 68 -4.85 -13.14 -3.63
N ALA A 69 -3.56 -12.89 -3.83
CA ALA A 69 -2.58 -13.96 -4.01
C ALA A 69 -2.50 -14.89 -2.79
N ILE A 70 -2.42 -14.31 -1.59
CA ILE A 70 -2.41 -15.08 -0.34
C ILE A 70 -3.75 -15.81 -0.14
N PHE A 71 -4.87 -15.15 -0.42
CA PHE A 71 -6.20 -15.74 -0.31
C PHE A 71 -6.35 -16.99 -1.18
N LEU A 72 -5.98 -16.89 -2.46
CA LEU A 72 -6.05 -18.02 -3.39
C LEU A 72 -5.12 -19.16 -2.98
N LEU A 73 -3.89 -18.84 -2.58
CA LEU A 73 -2.94 -19.84 -2.09
C LEU A 73 -3.46 -20.57 -0.85
N LEU A 74 -4.00 -19.83 0.13
CA LEU A 74 -4.53 -20.41 1.36
C LEU A 74 -5.76 -21.28 1.11
N ILE A 75 -6.64 -20.91 0.18
CA ILE A 75 -7.76 -21.78 -0.22
C ILE A 75 -7.25 -23.12 -0.74
N VAL A 76 -6.26 -23.11 -1.64
CA VAL A 76 -5.70 -24.35 -2.20
C VAL A 76 -5.06 -25.19 -1.10
N VAL A 77 -4.17 -24.60 -0.29
CA VAL A 77 -3.46 -25.32 0.79
C VAL A 77 -4.43 -25.90 1.82
N THR A 78 -5.43 -25.12 2.24
CA THR A 78 -6.35 -25.53 3.30
C THR A 78 -7.43 -26.49 2.82
N SER A 79 -7.74 -26.53 1.53
CA SER A 79 -8.74 -27.44 0.95
C SER A 79 -8.44 -28.92 1.26
N ILE A 80 -7.17 -29.28 1.39
CA ILE A 80 -6.71 -30.63 1.75
C ILE A 80 -7.24 -31.05 3.13
N PHE A 81 -7.38 -30.11 4.06
CA PHE A 81 -7.84 -30.39 5.42
C PHE A 81 -9.33 -30.75 5.50
N MET A 82 -10.12 -30.46 4.45
CA MET A 82 -11.55 -30.83 4.41
C MET A 82 -11.77 -32.34 4.48
N PHE A 83 -10.78 -33.14 4.06
CA PHE A 83 -10.85 -34.59 4.05
C PHE A 83 -10.48 -35.24 5.40
N ILE A 84 -10.07 -34.44 6.40
CA ILE A 84 -9.61 -34.94 7.70
C ILE A 84 -10.65 -34.59 8.79
N PRO A 85 -11.33 -35.56 9.42
CA PRO A 85 -12.48 -35.34 10.31
C PRO A 85 -12.28 -34.33 11.46
N PHE A 86 -11.06 -34.26 12.01
CA PHE A 86 -10.73 -33.42 13.16
C PHE A 86 -10.34 -31.98 12.81
N ILE A 87 -9.91 -31.71 11.57
CA ILE A 87 -9.40 -30.40 11.15
C ILE A 87 -10.13 -29.80 9.95
N LYS A 88 -11.24 -30.42 9.52
CA LYS A 88 -12.10 -29.95 8.42
C LYS A 88 -12.63 -28.53 8.57
N TYR A 89 -12.58 -27.95 9.76
CA TYR A 89 -13.03 -26.58 10.04
C TYR A 89 -11.92 -25.52 9.84
N ILE A 90 -10.65 -25.92 9.66
CA ILE A 90 -9.54 -24.99 9.39
C ILE A 90 -9.83 -24.07 8.19
N PRO A 91 -10.32 -24.55 7.03
CA PRO A 91 -10.62 -23.69 5.89
C PRO A 91 -11.63 -22.60 6.23
N ILE A 92 -12.64 -22.91 7.04
CA ILE A 92 -13.66 -21.94 7.47
C ILE A 92 -13.02 -20.86 8.33
N ILE A 93 -12.19 -21.23 9.30
CA ILE A 93 -11.47 -20.28 10.16
C ILE A 93 -10.56 -19.38 9.32
N VAL A 94 -9.84 -19.95 8.35
CA VAL A 94 -8.96 -19.19 7.44
C VAL A 94 -9.76 -18.19 6.61
N VAL A 95 -10.89 -18.59 6.03
CA VAL A 95 -11.76 -17.67 5.28
C VAL A 95 -12.27 -16.53 6.17
N LEU A 96 -12.69 -16.81 7.40
CA LEU A 96 -13.15 -15.77 8.34
C LEU A 96 -12.04 -14.76 8.67
N VAL A 97 -10.82 -15.24 8.91
CA VAL A 97 -9.64 -14.37 9.12
C VAL A 97 -9.38 -13.52 7.88
N MET A 98 -9.43 -14.10 6.68
CA MET A 98 -9.20 -13.37 5.44
C MET A 98 -10.26 -12.29 5.18
N VAL A 99 -11.52 -12.56 5.51
CA VAL A 99 -12.61 -11.57 5.47
C VAL A 99 -12.37 -10.44 6.46
N ALA A 100 -11.85 -10.73 7.67
CA ALA A 100 -11.50 -9.68 8.62
C ALA A 100 -10.39 -8.75 8.09
N PHE A 101 -9.35 -9.30 7.46
CA PHE A 101 -8.31 -8.50 6.78
C PHE A 101 -8.88 -7.66 5.64
N LEU A 102 -9.77 -8.23 4.82
CA LEU A 102 -10.45 -7.51 3.73
C LEU A 102 -11.22 -6.29 4.27
N ALA A 103 -11.95 -6.45 5.37
CA ALA A 103 -12.67 -5.36 6.02
C ALA A 103 -11.73 -4.27 6.55
N ILE A 104 -10.60 -4.66 7.15
CA ILE A 104 -9.56 -3.73 7.63
C ILE A 104 -8.98 -2.91 6.47
N PHE A 105 -8.62 -3.56 5.36
CA PHE A 105 -8.02 -2.89 4.21
C PHE A 105 -9.00 -1.97 3.49
N THR A 106 -10.23 -2.44 3.31
CA THR A 106 -11.32 -1.63 2.75
C THR A 106 -11.59 -0.40 3.60
N LYS A 107 -11.59 -0.53 4.94
CA LYS A 107 -11.72 0.59 5.85
C LYS A 107 -10.52 1.55 5.73
N SER A 108 -9.31 1.03 5.63
CA SER A 108 -8.09 1.85 5.43
C SER A 108 -8.20 2.71 4.17
N ALA A 109 -8.57 2.10 3.04
CA ALA A 109 -8.75 2.82 1.78
C ALA A 109 -9.88 3.86 1.87
N ARG A 110 -11.01 3.52 2.50
CA ARG A 110 -12.11 4.47 2.72
C ARG A 110 -11.69 5.67 3.56
N ASP A 111 -10.88 5.45 4.60
CA ASP A 111 -10.35 6.51 5.47
C ASP A 111 -9.27 7.36 4.76
N GLY A 112 -8.81 6.97 3.57
CA GLY A 112 -7.68 7.61 2.88
C GLY A 112 -6.33 7.26 3.50
N LYS A 113 -6.27 6.20 4.30
CA LYS A 113 -5.06 5.76 4.98
C LYS A 113 -4.27 4.85 4.04
N TYR A 114 -3.21 5.42 3.52
CA TYR A 114 -2.07 4.73 2.93
C TYR A 114 -0.83 5.25 3.65
N SER A 115 0.24 4.47 3.66
CA SER A 115 1.45 4.94 4.31
C SER A 115 2.62 4.80 3.37
N ILE A 116 3.38 5.88 3.28
CA ILE A 116 4.76 5.82 2.83
C ILE A 116 5.64 5.18 3.93
N ASP A 117 5.13 5.07 5.19
CA ASP A 117 5.93 4.71 6.38
C ASP A 117 5.30 3.64 7.33
N GLN A 118 4.30 2.82 6.91
CA GLN A 118 3.86 1.65 7.72
C GLN A 118 4.95 0.59 7.70
N LYS A 119 5.92 0.80 8.58
CA LYS A 119 7.15 0.03 8.58
C LYS A 119 7.02 -1.45 8.85
N ASN A 120 5.92 -2.05 9.31
CA ASN A 120 6.01 -3.50 9.63
C ASN A 120 4.75 -4.39 9.70
N LYS A 121 3.51 -3.90 9.84
CA LYS A 121 2.40 -4.86 10.14
C LYS A 121 1.70 -5.46 8.92
N LEU A 122 1.67 -4.76 7.78
CA LEU A 122 0.93 -5.18 6.58
C LEU A 122 1.78 -5.12 5.30
N ALA A 123 3.09 -4.93 5.46
CA ALA A 123 4.06 -4.83 4.37
C ALA A 123 4.11 -6.11 3.52
N ILE A 124 3.76 -7.28 4.09
CA ILE A 124 3.75 -8.54 3.33
C ILE A 124 2.78 -8.50 2.14
N PHE A 125 1.60 -7.90 2.30
CA PHE A 125 0.61 -7.82 1.22
C PHE A 125 1.07 -6.84 0.14
N VAL A 126 1.62 -5.69 0.55
CA VAL A 126 2.14 -4.69 -0.39
C VAL A 126 3.36 -5.22 -1.13
N GLY A 127 4.32 -5.83 -0.43
CA GLY A 127 5.54 -6.38 -1.01
C GLY A 127 5.27 -7.57 -1.93
N LEU A 128 4.32 -8.45 -1.57
CA LEU A 128 3.90 -9.53 -2.47
C LEU A 128 3.22 -8.98 -3.71
N GLY A 129 2.33 -7.99 -3.57
CA GLY A 129 1.70 -7.35 -4.72
C GLY A 129 2.70 -6.64 -5.63
N GLU A 130 3.69 -5.96 -5.04
CA GLU A 130 4.80 -5.37 -5.79
C GLU A 130 5.58 -6.42 -6.58
N TRP A 131 5.95 -7.53 -5.94
CA TRP A 131 6.59 -8.66 -6.61
C TRP A 131 5.73 -9.18 -7.78
N ILE A 132 4.42 -9.37 -7.58
CA ILE A 132 3.52 -9.80 -8.66
C ILE A 132 3.50 -8.78 -9.80
N MET A 133 3.42 -7.48 -9.52
CA MET A 133 3.45 -6.45 -10.56
C MET A 133 4.76 -6.49 -11.37
N THR A 134 5.90 -6.78 -10.73
CA THR A 134 7.18 -6.94 -11.43
C THR A 134 7.20 -8.16 -12.34
N LEU A 135 6.55 -9.27 -11.97
CA LEU A 135 6.46 -10.47 -12.80
C LEU A 135 5.67 -10.25 -14.09
N PHE A 136 4.65 -9.39 -14.05
CA PHE A 136 3.77 -9.11 -15.18
C PHE A 136 4.11 -7.81 -15.91
N GLU A 137 5.25 -7.18 -15.60
CA GLU A 137 5.72 -5.94 -16.23
C GLU A 137 4.70 -4.78 -16.25
N VAL A 138 3.75 -4.76 -15.31
CA VAL A 138 2.61 -3.79 -15.28
C VAL A 138 3.06 -2.33 -15.14
N ASN A 139 4.36 -2.08 -14.88
CA ASN A 139 4.97 -0.76 -14.72
C ASN A 139 6.05 -0.42 -15.77
N LYS A 140 6.27 -1.25 -16.81
CA LYS A 140 7.16 -0.82 -17.90
C LYS A 140 6.43 0.20 -18.75
N GLU A 141 6.73 1.47 -18.53
CA GLU A 141 6.61 2.45 -19.62
C GLU A 141 7.43 1.89 -20.79
N GLU A 142 6.77 1.74 -21.93
CA GLU A 142 7.38 1.39 -23.21
C GLU A 142 8.56 2.35 -23.41
N LYS A 143 9.79 1.85 -23.26
CA LYS A 143 10.96 2.59 -23.74
C LYS A 143 10.78 2.69 -25.24
N THR A 144 10.30 3.83 -25.70
CA THR A 144 10.30 4.19 -27.11
C THR A 144 11.77 4.39 -27.47
N GLU A 145 12.35 3.41 -28.16
CA GLU A 145 13.61 3.57 -28.91
C GLU A 145 13.43 4.52 -30.09
#